data_AF-E4XTW1-F1
#
_entry.id   AF-E4XTW1-F1
#
_cell.length_a   1.000
_cell.length_b   1.000
_cell.length_c   1.000
_cell.angle_alpha   90.00
_cell.angle_beta   90.00
_cell.angle_gamma   90.00
#
_symmetry.space_group_name_H-M   'P 1'
#
loop_
_entity.id
_entity.type
_entity.pdbx_description
1 polymer ?
#
loop_
_entity_poly.entity_id
_entity_poly.type
_entity_poly.pdbx_seq_one_letter_code
_entity_poly.pdbx_strand_id
1 'polypeptide(L)'
;MSWLSLAAGEKIRASAPMVDLSWLPFRTRSKSDFKIIHSKGVNLSYTPMHNAHLIVNDLKYRQNVLADLRNSPRPVFVQMAANDVKLFLEAIRIVKDFCDAVDLNLGCPQHIARRGGYGAFMMLGSWELISELIQAGSKIHRITVKIRVFEEIEKSVKYAKERFLLTVHGRTIEQKRELTGLANWEHIKAVKRKLTIPVILNGNIRYFEDIERAFQETRVDGVMSAEGILSNPGIFTPYSVTIHKVVDEFIVLFEENCGGATLSSLKTFLFRVWKSVLRENAELTFDLEACSSLQDCKLWNKKAGEKHEKECGPFIRKEKSQPTLTAEERRERNEKRHLEQEAKRKEHKKRKRDNDEDRVSKKDRLQEERKRLMAASRKSSLTVAIDLSYSKSMKPKEVKKMAGQLARIHGSNRKSLQPAKIFLTAFDAEDQLFKECERQHEGFSNFGFEVSSNDHHNCFSKEDLIILSPDAEEPLESVDLGKVYVIGGDLDESYSNKRSLEDALSHKITCKRLPIEDNLERATSHANKLRTKNTILSPNQVFDILLLYNDTREWKKALVTHVPLKKGFKLCSDE
;
A
#
# COMPACT_ATOMS: atom_id res chain seq x y z
N MET A 1 -9.04 13.29 -32.19
CA MET A 1 -10.41 13.52 -31.70
C MET A 1 -10.36 14.75 -30.81
N SER A 2 -10.91 15.88 -31.25
CA SER A 2 -10.98 17.09 -30.42
C SER A 2 -12.18 16.98 -29.47
N TRP A 3 -12.25 17.81 -28.43
CA TRP A 3 -13.44 17.91 -27.58
C TRP A 3 -14.74 18.13 -28.41
N LEU A 4 -14.64 18.79 -29.57
CA LEU A 4 -15.73 18.96 -30.52
C LEU A 4 -16.26 17.62 -31.05
N SER A 5 -15.40 16.60 -31.22
CA SER A 5 -15.83 15.26 -31.64
C SER A 5 -16.54 14.49 -30.51
N LEU A 6 -16.14 14.69 -29.25
CA LEU A 6 -16.86 14.18 -28.07
C LEU A 6 -18.24 14.85 -27.92
N ALA A 7 -18.34 16.14 -28.26
CA ALA A 7 -19.60 16.87 -28.32
C ALA A 7 -20.46 16.50 -29.55
N ALA A 8 -19.84 15.99 -30.62
CA ALA A 8 -20.50 15.57 -31.86
C ALA A 8 -21.11 14.15 -31.80
N GLY A 9 -21.12 13.49 -30.64
CA GLY A 9 -21.82 12.23 -30.42
C GLY A 9 -21.03 10.95 -30.71
N GLU A 10 -19.71 11.05 -30.91
CA GLU A 10 -18.88 9.86 -31.06
C GLU A 10 -18.76 9.10 -29.72
N LYS A 11 -18.94 7.77 -29.76
CA LYS A 11 -18.94 6.94 -28.54
C LYS A 11 -17.55 6.91 -27.89
N ILE A 12 -17.51 7.21 -26.60
CA ILE A 12 -16.26 7.29 -25.84
C ILE A 12 -15.78 5.88 -25.45
N ARG A 13 -14.51 5.60 -25.69
CA ARG A 13 -13.78 4.39 -25.27
C ARG A 13 -12.56 4.85 -24.49
N ALA A 14 -12.69 4.82 -23.17
CA ALA A 14 -11.73 5.40 -22.25
C ALA A 14 -10.83 4.35 -21.59
N SER A 15 -9.54 4.65 -21.50
CA SER A 15 -8.66 3.98 -20.54
C SER A 15 -8.80 4.62 -19.16
N ALA A 16 -8.96 3.80 -18.13
CA ALA A 16 -9.19 4.29 -16.77
C ALA A 16 -7.91 4.87 -16.14
N PRO A 17 -8.06 5.80 -15.17
CA PRO A 17 -6.96 6.21 -14.31
C PRO A 17 -6.55 5.04 -13.40
N MET A 18 -5.27 4.66 -13.47
CA MET A 18 -4.72 3.54 -12.73
C MET A 18 -3.37 3.93 -12.15
N VAL A 19 -3.30 4.01 -10.82
CA VAL A 19 -2.05 4.28 -10.09
C VAL A 19 -0.99 3.26 -10.52
N ASP A 20 0.22 3.77 -10.79
CA ASP A 20 1.39 3.01 -11.27
C ASP A 20 1.28 2.36 -12.66
N LEU A 21 0.18 2.55 -13.39
CA LEU A 21 -0.07 1.83 -14.65
C LEU A 21 -0.38 2.75 -15.82
N SER A 22 -1.30 3.70 -15.65
CA SER A 22 -1.77 4.53 -16.76
C SER A 22 -0.85 5.72 -17.05
N TRP A 23 0.47 5.59 -16.82
CA TRP A 23 1.49 6.58 -17.18
C TRP A 23 1.67 6.71 -18.69
N LEU A 24 2.45 7.69 -19.14
CA LEU A 24 2.66 8.07 -20.53
C LEU A 24 2.83 6.87 -21.49
N PRO A 25 3.74 5.88 -21.27
CA PRO A 25 3.89 4.75 -22.19
C PRO A 25 2.59 3.98 -22.46
N PHE A 26 1.69 3.90 -21.47
CA PHE A 26 0.39 3.25 -21.60
C PHE A 26 -0.59 4.02 -22.47
N ARG A 27 -0.45 5.35 -22.49
CA ARG A 27 -1.34 6.26 -23.22
C ARG A 27 -0.77 6.58 -24.60
N THR A 28 0.53 6.53 -24.80
CA THR A 28 1.19 6.86 -26.06
C THR A 28 0.70 6.00 -27.22
N ARG A 29 0.46 6.63 -28.38
CA ARG A 29 0.17 5.92 -29.62
C ARG A 29 1.49 5.56 -30.28
N SER A 30 1.70 4.28 -30.54
CA SER A 30 2.84 3.84 -31.33
C SER A 30 2.68 4.20 -32.81
N LYS A 31 3.82 4.42 -33.48
CA LYS A 31 3.95 4.61 -34.93
C LYS A 31 4.06 3.28 -35.69
N SER A 32 4.21 2.16 -34.99
CA SER A 32 4.39 0.85 -35.62
C SER A 32 3.04 0.23 -36.05
N ASP A 33 3.09 -0.65 -37.05
CA ASP A 33 1.93 -1.44 -37.50
C ASP A 33 1.47 -2.47 -36.45
N PHE A 34 2.31 -2.75 -35.47
CA PHE A 34 1.95 -3.45 -34.25
C PHE A 34 1.37 -2.40 -33.29
N LYS A 35 0.14 -2.63 -32.86
CA LYS A 35 -0.70 -1.56 -32.31
C LYS A 35 -0.83 -1.78 -30.80
N ILE A 36 -0.31 -0.88 -29.96
CA ILE A 36 -0.52 -0.83 -28.50
C ILE A 36 -1.99 -0.56 -28.15
N ILE A 37 -2.34 -0.80 -26.88
CA ILE A 37 -3.57 -0.43 -26.18
C ILE A 37 -4.22 0.88 -26.68
N HIS A 38 -3.46 1.97 -26.79
CA HIS A 38 -4.03 3.28 -27.16
C HIS A 38 -4.16 3.53 -28.67
N SER A 39 -3.37 2.84 -29.51
CA SER A 39 -3.54 2.90 -30.98
C SER A 39 -4.67 2.00 -31.48
N LYS A 40 -5.32 1.26 -30.57
CA LYS A 40 -6.29 0.20 -30.84
C LYS A 40 -7.76 0.53 -30.54
N GLY A 41 -8.09 1.81 -30.43
CA GLY A 41 -9.47 2.26 -30.28
C GLY A 41 -9.79 2.98 -28.97
N VAL A 42 -8.79 3.24 -28.11
CA VAL A 42 -8.94 4.22 -27.03
C VAL A 42 -8.96 5.63 -27.63
N ASN A 43 -10.01 6.37 -27.33
CA ASN A 43 -10.17 7.76 -27.80
C ASN A 43 -10.20 8.79 -26.66
N LEU A 44 -10.14 8.35 -25.41
CA LEU A 44 -9.96 9.19 -24.24
C LEU A 44 -9.06 8.48 -23.24
N SER A 45 -8.09 9.19 -22.67
CA SER A 45 -7.20 8.62 -21.66
C SER A 45 -7.17 9.44 -20.39
N TYR A 46 -6.84 8.79 -19.28
CA TYR A 46 -6.69 9.41 -17.98
C TYR A 46 -5.28 9.15 -17.44
N THR A 47 -4.69 10.16 -16.80
CA THR A 47 -3.45 9.99 -16.03
C THR A 47 -3.65 9.02 -14.85
N PRO A 48 -2.57 8.57 -14.19
CA PRO A 48 -2.69 8.06 -12.83
C PRO A 48 -3.37 9.11 -11.93
N MET A 49 -3.95 8.67 -10.82
CA MET A 49 -4.52 9.58 -9.83
C MET A 49 -3.38 10.36 -9.14
N HIS A 50 -3.36 11.68 -9.29
CA HIS A 50 -2.40 12.56 -8.66
C HIS A 50 -2.97 13.27 -7.43
N ASN A 51 -2.17 13.48 -6.39
CA ASN A 51 -2.62 14.23 -5.22
C ASN A 51 -2.37 15.73 -5.45
N ALA A 52 -3.42 16.57 -5.36
CA ALA A 52 -3.31 18.01 -5.57
C ALA A 52 -2.29 18.68 -4.63
N HIS A 53 -2.26 18.27 -3.35
CA HIS A 53 -1.25 18.75 -2.40
C HIS A 53 0.17 18.42 -2.85
N LEU A 54 0.41 17.24 -3.42
CA LEU A 54 1.75 16.87 -3.92
C LEU A 54 2.12 17.63 -5.20
N ILE A 55 1.17 17.86 -6.12
CA ILE A 55 1.41 18.71 -7.30
C ILE A 55 1.84 20.12 -6.87
N VAL A 56 1.23 20.66 -5.83
CA VAL A 56 1.51 22.02 -5.35
C VAL A 56 2.78 22.08 -4.50
N ASN A 57 2.98 21.16 -3.55
CA ASN A 57 4.03 21.34 -2.54
C ASN A 57 5.31 20.52 -2.79
N ASP A 58 5.31 19.57 -3.72
CA ASP A 58 6.49 18.74 -4.04
C ASP A 58 6.95 19.00 -5.48
N LEU A 59 8.07 19.71 -5.62
CA LEU A 59 8.64 20.09 -6.92
C LEU A 59 9.01 18.88 -7.79
N LYS A 60 9.54 17.82 -7.18
CA LYS A 60 9.94 16.60 -7.91
C LYS A 60 8.69 15.86 -8.40
N TYR A 61 7.68 15.74 -7.54
CA TYR A 61 6.39 15.16 -7.91
C TYR A 61 5.75 15.94 -9.06
N ARG A 62 5.70 17.28 -8.96
CA ARG A 62 5.18 18.17 -9.99
C ARG A 62 5.90 17.98 -11.33
N GLN A 63 7.23 17.94 -11.32
CA GLN A 63 8.03 17.75 -12.54
C GLN A 63 7.68 16.42 -13.23
N ASN A 64 7.53 15.33 -12.47
CA ASN A 64 7.14 14.04 -13.03
C ASN A 64 5.73 14.08 -13.67
N VAL A 65 4.77 14.75 -13.03
CA VAL A 65 3.41 14.93 -13.58
C VAL A 65 3.46 15.75 -14.88
N LEU A 66 4.24 16.83 -14.92
CA LEU A 66 4.36 17.66 -16.12
C LEU A 66 5.09 16.94 -17.26
N ALA A 67 6.10 16.12 -16.96
CA ALA A 67 6.80 15.31 -17.96
C ALA A 67 5.88 14.26 -18.61
N ASP A 68 5.05 13.60 -17.81
CA ASP A 68 3.98 12.70 -18.27
C ASP A 68 2.97 13.42 -19.18
N LEU A 69 2.54 14.63 -18.79
CA LEU A 69 1.51 15.36 -19.53
C LEU A 69 1.97 16.00 -20.84
N ARG A 70 3.16 16.59 -20.89
CA ARG A 70 3.65 17.30 -22.09
C ARG A 70 3.69 16.45 -23.35
N ASN A 71 3.90 15.15 -23.20
CA ASN A 71 3.99 14.19 -24.30
C ASN A 71 2.74 13.32 -24.48
N SER A 72 1.70 13.58 -23.68
CA SER A 72 0.49 12.76 -23.70
C SER A 72 -0.33 12.97 -24.97
N PRO A 73 -0.83 11.89 -25.59
CA PRO A 73 -1.78 12.04 -26.69
C PRO A 73 -3.10 12.58 -26.16
N ARG A 74 -3.65 13.54 -26.91
CA ARG A 74 -4.93 14.17 -26.58
C ARG A 74 -6.12 13.45 -27.25
N PRO A 75 -7.29 13.37 -26.58
CA PRO A 75 -7.58 13.99 -25.29
C PRO A 75 -7.06 13.20 -24.08
N VAL A 76 -6.53 13.92 -23.09
CA VAL A 76 -6.05 13.38 -21.81
C VAL A 76 -6.67 14.15 -20.64
N PHE A 77 -7.24 13.42 -19.69
CA PHE A 77 -7.78 13.98 -18.46
C PHE A 77 -6.82 13.73 -17.30
N VAL A 78 -6.52 14.77 -16.53
CA VAL A 78 -5.69 14.65 -15.32
C VAL A 78 -6.60 14.28 -14.16
N GLN A 79 -6.47 13.07 -13.61
CA GLN A 79 -7.23 12.70 -12.43
C GLN A 79 -6.54 13.19 -11.16
N MET A 80 -7.27 13.92 -10.31
CA MET A 80 -6.80 14.47 -9.05
C MET A 80 -7.56 13.94 -7.83
N ALA A 81 -6.83 13.63 -6.78
CA ALA A 81 -7.33 13.55 -5.42
C ALA A 81 -7.14 14.91 -4.73
N ALA A 82 -8.24 15.50 -4.24
CA ALA A 82 -8.23 16.78 -3.56
C ALA A 82 -9.37 16.87 -2.54
N ASN A 83 -9.13 17.61 -1.46
CA ASN A 83 -10.11 17.93 -0.41
C ASN A 83 -9.87 19.32 0.19
N ASP A 84 -9.09 20.16 -0.51
CA ASP A 84 -8.82 21.55 -0.16
C ASP A 84 -8.99 22.38 -1.44
N VAL A 85 -9.83 23.41 -1.38
CA VAL A 85 -10.19 24.20 -2.56
C VAL A 85 -9.00 24.98 -3.07
N LYS A 86 -8.21 25.61 -2.19
CA LYS A 86 -7.07 26.42 -2.59
C LYS A 86 -6.01 25.59 -3.33
N LEU A 87 -5.62 24.45 -2.74
CA LEU A 87 -4.67 23.53 -3.33
C LEU A 87 -5.19 22.91 -4.63
N PHE A 88 -6.48 22.60 -4.71
CA PHE A 88 -7.08 22.10 -5.94
C PHE A 88 -6.99 23.11 -7.08
N LEU A 89 -7.35 24.38 -6.83
CA LEU A 89 -7.27 25.43 -7.84
C LEU A 89 -5.83 25.72 -8.28
N GLU A 90 -4.88 25.68 -7.36
CA GLU A 90 -3.45 25.82 -7.68
C GLU A 90 -2.94 24.66 -8.53
N ALA A 91 -3.28 23.42 -8.16
CA ALA A 91 -2.95 22.24 -8.96
C ALA A 91 -3.57 22.31 -10.38
N ILE A 92 -4.81 22.78 -10.52
CA ILE A 92 -5.46 23.01 -11.83
C ILE A 92 -4.64 24.01 -12.65
N ARG A 93 -4.26 25.16 -12.06
CA ARG A 93 -3.47 26.18 -12.78
C ARG A 93 -2.13 25.65 -13.29
N ILE A 94 -1.52 24.71 -12.57
CA ILE A 94 -0.26 24.08 -12.97
C ILE A 94 -0.43 23.16 -14.19
N VAL A 95 -1.54 22.43 -14.29
CA VAL A 95 -1.71 21.37 -15.31
C VAL A 95 -2.62 21.73 -16.48
N LYS A 96 -3.43 22.79 -16.36
CA LYS A 96 -4.54 23.09 -17.29
C LYS A 96 -4.10 23.17 -18.76
N ASP A 97 -2.92 23.71 -19.03
CA ASP A 97 -2.41 23.92 -20.40
C ASP A 97 -1.91 22.61 -21.03
N PHE A 98 -1.73 21.55 -20.23
CA PHE A 98 -1.23 20.25 -20.67
C PHE A 98 -2.30 19.16 -20.71
N CYS A 99 -3.57 19.47 -20.41
CA CYS A 99 -4.67 18.50 -20.39
C CYS A 99 -5.98 19.06 -20.93
N ASP A 100 -6.92 18.19 -21.28
CA ASP A 100 -8.23 18.57 -21.85
C ASP A 100 -9.29 18.76 -20.75
N ALA A 101 -9.09 18.14 -19.60
CA ALA A 101 -9.90 18.34 -18.40
C ALA A 101 -9.14 17.89 -17.15
N VAL A 102 -9.60 18.37 -15.99
CA VAL A 102 -9.25 17.82 -14.67
C VAL A 102 -10.41 16.97 -14.16
N ASP A 103 -10.13 15.71 -13.82
CA ASP A 103 -11.09 14.77 -13.24
C ASP A 103 -10.90 14.68 -11.73
N LEU A 104 -11.90 15.07 -10.94
CA LEU A 104 -11.87 14.91 -9.49
C LEU A 104 -12.23 13.47 -9.12
N ASN A 105 -11.29 12.76 -8.49
CA ASN A 105 -11.49 11.41 -8.02
C ASN A 105 -12.39 11.39 -6.78
N LEU A 106 -13.58 10.83 -6.94
CA LEU A 106 -14.55 10.56 -5.88
C LEU A 106 -14.87 9.06 -5.82
N GLY A 107 -13.96 8.21 -6.31
CA GLY A 107 -14.24 6.79 -6.54
C GLY A 107 -13.22 5.83 -5.92
N CYS A 108 -12.07 6.33 -5.45
CA CYS A 108 -11.02 5.51 -4.84
C CYS A 108 -11.44 5.03 -3.44
N PRO A 109 -11.58 3.71 -3.20
CA PRO A 109 -12.00 3.17 -1.90
C PRO A 109 -10.82 2.69 -1.03
N GLN A 110 -9.58 3.03 -1.43
CA GLN A 110 -8.37 2.55 -0.80
C GLN A 110 -8.11 3.23 0.56
N HIS A 111 -7.34 2.56 1.42
CA HIS A 111 -7.04 3.06 2.77
C HIS A 111 -6.33 4.42 2.73
N ILE A 112 -5.46 4.65 1.74
CA ILE A 112 -4.76 5.93 1.61
C ILE A 112 -5.72 7.10 1.35
N ALA A 113 -6.78 6.87 0.55
CA ALA A 113 -7.83 7.85 0.31
C ALA A 113 -8.68 8.09 1.56
N ARG A 114 -8.97 7.03 2.34
CA ARG A 114 -9.65 7.15 3.63
C ARG A 114 -8.87 8.03 4.60
N ARG A 115 -7.59 7.71 4.79
CA ARG A 115 -6.70 8.44 5.70
C ARG A 115 -6.49 9.88 5.26
N GLY A 116 -6.41 10.12 3.96
CA GLY A 116 -6.22 11.45 3.40
C GLY A 116 -7.50 12.28 3.27
N GLY A 117 -8.68 11.74 3.58
CA GLY A 117 -9.94 12.47 3.49
C GLY A 117 -10.35 12.84 2.07
N TYR A 118 -9.99 12.02 1.07
CA TYR A 118 -10.33 12.24 -0.35
C TYR A 118 -10.89 10.96 -1.01
N GLY A 119 -11.23 11.01 -2.30
CA GLY A 119 -11.72 9.84 -3.03
C GLY A 119 -13.16 9.50 -2.66
N ALA A 120 -13.48 8.20 -2.60
CA ALA A 120 -14.86 7.75 -2.36
C ALA A 120 -15.43 8.18 -1.00
N PHE A 121 -14.57 8.46 -0.02
CA PHE A 121 -15.00 8.83 1.32
C PHE A 121 -15.62 10.23 1.41
N MET A 122 -15.27 11.13 0.48
CA MET A 122 -15.91 12.44 0.40
C MET A 122 -17.41 12.31 0.05
N MET A 123 -17.79 11.26 -0.69
CA MET A 123 -19.19 10.99 -1.01
C MET A 123 -20.05 10.68 0.24
N LEU A 124 -19.44 10.33 1.37
CA LEU A 124 -20.16 9.92 2.57
C LEU A 124 -20.58 11.09 3.47
N GLY A 125 -20.04 12.30 3.27
CA GLY A 125 -20.39 13.43 4.13
C GLY A 125 -19.76 14.79 3.78
N SER A 126 -19.12 14.95 2.62
CA SER A 126 -18.45 16.20 2.24
C SER A 126 -19.08 16.82 0.99
N TRP A 127 -20.41 16.83 0.89
CA TRP A 127 -21.10 17.18 -0.35
C TRP A 127 -20.92 18.65 -0.72
N GLU A 128 -20.95 19.52 0.28
CA GLU A 128 -20.76 20.98 0.15
C GLU A 128 -19.35 21.27 -0.38
N LEU A 129 -18.32 20.68 0.24
CA LEU A 129 -16.93 20.82 -0.18
C LEU A 129 -16.70 20.34 -1.61
N ILE A 130 -17.29 19.19 -2.00
CA ILE A 130 -17.14 18.72 -3.37
C ILE A 130 -17.82 19.67 -4.36
N SER A 131 -18.99 20.19 -4.02
CA SER A 131 -19.69 21.19 -4.85
C SER A 131 -18.84 22.46 -4.99
N GLU A 132 -18.21 22.92 -3.91
CA GLU A 132 -17.29 24.07 -3.92
C GLU A 132 -16.06 23.80 -4.81
N LEU A 133 -15.40 22.64 -4.66
CA LEU A 133 -14.27 22.24 -5.50
C LEU A 133 -14.62 22.27 -6.99
N ILE A 134 -15.77 21.70 -7.36
CA ILE A 134 -16.21 21.63 -8.76
C ILE A 134 -16.57 23.01 -9.28
N GLN A 135 -17.36 23.80 -8.53
CA GLN A 135 -17.76 25.15 -8.95
C GLN A 135 -16.55 26.06 -9.12
N ALA A 136 -15.63 26.06 -8.14
CA ALA A 136 -14.43 26.87 -8.21
C ALA A 136 -13.49 26.42 -9.33
N GLY A 137 -13.28 25.11 -9.48
CA GLY A 137 -12.44 24.55 -10.53
C GLY A 137 -12.98 24.84 -11.94
N SER A 138 -14.32 24.80 -12.10
CA SER A 138 -15.00 25.04 -13.38
C SER A 138 -14.85 26.47 -13.90
N LYS A 139 -14.47 27.42 -13.03
CA LYS A 139 -14.11 28.79 -13.43
C LYS A 139 -12.72 28.89 -14.07
N ILE A 140 -11.86 27.88 -13.89
CA ILE A 140 -10.47 27.88 -14.34
C ILE A 140 -10.27 26.93 -15.52
N HIS A 141 -10.82 25.71 -15.43
CA HIS A 141 -10.68 24.68 -16.44
C HIS A 141 -11.90 23.75 -16.44
N ARG A 142 -12.00 22.89 -17.46
CA ARG A 142 -13.03 21.87 -17.49
C ARG A 142 -12.86 20.88 -16.33
N ILE A 143 -13.88 20.76 -15.49
CA ILE A 143 -13.94 19.77 -14.41
C ILE A 143 -14.87 18.62 -14.77
N THR A 144 -14.42 17.42 -14.44
CA THR A 144 -15.14 16.16 -14.59
C THR A 144 -15.02 15.40 -13.28
N VAL A 145 -15.88 14.42 -13.04
CA VAL A 145 -15.85 13.61 -11.81
C VAL A 145 -15.96 12.14 -12.11
N LYS A 146 -15.18 11.34 -11.35
CA LYS A 146 -15.32 9.88 -11.33
C LYS A 146 -15.82 9.41 -9.98
N ILE A 147 -17.02 8.81 -9.95
CA ILE A 147 -17.68 8.35 -8.72
C ILE A 147 -17.83 6.82 -8.68
N ARG A 148 -18.25 6.33 -7.51
CA ARG A 148 -18.88 5.01 -7.32
C ARG A 148 -20.39 5.17 -7.13
N VAL A 149 -21.14 4.06 -7.14
CA VAL A 149 -22.58 4.07 -6.81
C VAL A 149 -22.81 3.85 -5.31
N PHE A 150 -23.95 4.29 -4.80
CA PHE A 150 -24.44 3.89 -3.47
C PHE A 150 -25.16 2.54 -3.54
N GLU A 151 -25.49 1.95 -2.38
CA GLU A 151 -26.33 0.73 -2.32
C GLU A 151 -27.70 0.98 -2.97
N GLU A 152 -28.29 2.16 -2.78
CA GLU A 152 -29.56 2.56 -3.38
C GLU A 152 -29.36 3.30 -4.72
N ILE A 153 -30.18 2.95 -5.71
CA ILE A 153 -30.16 3.57 -7.04
C ILE A 153 -30.55 5.05 -6.93
N GLU A 154 -31.59 5.36 -6.16
CA GLU A 154 -32.16 6.70 -5.99
C GLU A 154 -31.13 7.66 -5.41
N LYS A 155 -30.37 7.20 -4.41
CA LYS A 155 -29.27 7.97 -3.81
C LYS A 155 -28.15 8.23 -4.82
N SER A 156 -27.82 7.23 -5.64
CA SER A 156 -26.85 7.37 -6.74
C SER A 156 -27.29 8.41 -7.77
N VAL A 157 -28.58 8.39 -8.14
CA VAL A 157 -29.19 9.36 -9.06
C VAL A 157 -29.18 10.77 -8.47
N LYS A 158 -29.62 10.94 -7.21
CA LYS A 158 -29.63 12.24 -6.52
C LYS A 158 -28.23 12.84 -6.48
N TYR A 159 -27.25 12.07 -6.01
CA TYR A 159 -25.86 12.51 -5.93
C TYR A 159 -25.27 12.89 -7.28
N ALA A 160 -25.61 12.15 -8.34
CA ALA A 160 -25.12 12.40 -9.68
C ALA A 160 -25.71 13.67 -10.33
N LYS A 161 -26.98 14.00 -10.06
CA LYS A 161 -27.66 15.18 -10.61
C LYS A 161 -27.04 16.51 -10.20
N GLU A 162 -26.44 16.56 -9.02
CA GLU A 162 -25.86 17.78 -8.46
C GLU A 162 -24.46 18.08 -9.03
N ARG A 163 -23.96 17.32 -10.03
CA ARG A 163 -22.55 17.31 -10.47
C ARG A 163 -22.39 17.22 -12.00
N PHE A 164 -21.38 17.91 -12.56
CA PHE A 164 -21.14 18.00 -14.02
C PHE A 164 -20.07 17.01 -14.52
N LEU A 165 -20.35 16.36 -15.67
CA LEU A 165 -19.64 15.27 -16.37
C LEU A 165 -19.15 14.09 -15.50
N LEU A 166 -19.76 12.91 -15.69
CA LEU A 166 -19.67 11.82 -14.73
C LEU A 166 -19.19 10.51 -15.34
N THR A 167 -18.02 10.03 -14.89
CA THR A 167 -17.69 8.61 -14.99
C THR A 167 -18.27 7.88 -13.77
N VAL A 168 -19.17 6.91 -13.98
CA VAL A 168 -19.79 6.13 -12.91
C VAL A 168 -19.22 4.73 -12.87
N HIS A 169 -18.58 4.37 -11.76
CA HIS A 169 -18.23 2.98 -11.49
C HIS A 169 -19.41 2.28 -10.83
N GLY A 170 -19.99 1.26 -11.46
CA GLY A 170 -21.17 0.53 -10.97
C GLY A 170 -20.94 -0.33 -9.72
N ARG A 171 -19.91 -0.05 -8.92
CA ARG A 171 -19.62 -0.74 -7.67
C ARG A 171 -19.69 0.23 -6.50
N THR A 172 -20.18 -0.23 -5.36
CA THR A 172 -20.18 0.54 -4.11
C THR A 172 -18.77 0.68 -3.54
N ILE A 173 -18.59 1.52 -2.52
CA ILE A 173 -17.29 1.74 -1.86
C ILE A 173 -16.79 0.46 -1.18
N GLU A 174 -17.72 -0.37 -0.68
CA GLU A 174 -17.50 -1.64 0.00
C GLU A 174 -17.08 -2.75 -0.98
N GLN A 175 -17.47 -2.64 -2.27
CA GLN A 175 -17.09 -3.58 -3.32
C GLN A 175 -15.65 -3.38 -3.77
N LYS A 176 -14.73 -3.87 -2.94
CA LYS A 176 -13.28 -3.85 -3.17
C LYS A 176 -12.64 -5.15 -2.72
N ARG A 177 -11.43 -5.44 -3.22
CA ARG A 177 -10.65 -6.66 -2.88
C ARG A 177 -11.51 -7.92 -3.09
N GLU A 178 -11.62 -8.78 -2.10
CA GLU A 178 -12.40 -10.02 -2.11
C GLU A 178 -13.90 -9.78 -2.36
N LEU A 179 -14.41 -8.57 -2.09
CA LEU A 179 -15.82 -8.19 -2.26
C LEU A 179 -16.11 -7.46 -3.58
N THR A 180 -15.14 -7.42 -4.51
CA THR A 180 -15.23 -6.59 -5.73
C THR A 180 -16.50 -6.87 -6.56
N GLY A 181 -16.97 -8.12 -6.64
CA GLY A 181 -18.25 -8.47 -7.27
C GLY A 181 -18.42 -7.97 -8.72
N LEU A 182 -19.64 -8.08 -9.23
CA LEU A 182 -20.03 -7.46 -10.51
C LEU A 182 -20.38 -5.99 -10.28
N ALA A 183 -20.05 -5.14 -11.25
CA ALA A 183 -20.58 -3.79 -11.34
C ALA A 183 -22.05 -3.88 -11.77
N ASN A 184 -22.92 -3.16 -11.07
CA ASN A 184 -24.33 -3.07 -11.35
C ASN A 184 -24.58 -1.93 -12.36
N TRP A 185 -24.87 -2.30 -13.60
CA TRP A 185 -25.14 -1.36 -14.69
C TRP A 185 -26.52 -0.71 -14.58
N GLU A 186 -27.46 -1.26 -13.81
CA GLU A 186 -28.78 -0.63 -13.60
C GLU A 186 -28.68 0.70 -12.84
N HIS A 187 -27.75 0.82 -11.89
CA HIS A 187 -27.47 2.11 -11.25
C HIS A 187 -27.01 3.15 -12.29
N ILE A 188 -26.12 2.75 -13.20
CA ILE A 188 -25.53 3.64 -14.20
C ILE A 188 -26.58 4.04 -15.24
N LYS A 189 -27.41 3.09 -15.67
CA LYS A 189 -28.57 3.33 -16.55
C LYS A 189 -29.56 4.29 -15.91
N ALA A 190 -29.89 4.11 -14.63
CA ALA A 190 -30.78 5.01 -13.92
C ALA A 190 -30.20 6.44 -13.82
N VAL A 191 -28.90 6.56 -13.56
CA VAL A 191 -28.18 7.85 -13.60
C VAL A 191 -28.26 8.45 -15.01
N LYS A 192 -27.89 7.70 -16.07
CA LYS A 192 -27.90 8.19 -17.45
C LYS A 192 -29.29 8.69 -17.89
N ARG A 193 -30.37 7.99 -17.55
CA ARG A 193 -31.75 8.43 -17.88
C ARG A 193 -32.13 9.78 -17.28
N LYS A 194 -31.48 10.19 -16.19
CA LYS A 194 -31.82 11.41 -15.45
C LYS A 194 -30.87 12.57 -15.72
N LEU A 195 -29.78 12.33 -16.45
CA LEU A 195 -28.76 13.32 -16.79
C LEU A 195 -28.76 13.60 -18.30
N THR A 196 -28.66 14.87 -18.66
CA THR A 196 -28.48 15.32 -20.04
C THR A 196 -27.00 15.37 -20.44
N ILE A 197 -26.10 15.48 -19.47
CA ILE A 197 -24.65 15.45 -19.67
C ILE A 197 -24.16 14.06 -20.08
N PRO A 198 -22.98 13.95 -20.72
CA PRO A 198 -22.38 12.66 -21.03
C PRO A 198 -22.04 11.86 -19.77
N VAL A 199 -22.33 10.56 -19.82
CA VAL A 199 -22.02 9.57 -18.76
C VAL A 199 -21.12 8.49 -19.33
N ILE A 200 -20.00 8.23 -18.63
CA ILE A 200 -19.08 7.14 -18.96
C ILE A 200 -19.29 6.01 -17.96
N LEU A 201 -19.66 4.84 -18.47
CA LEU A 201 -19.80 3.62 -17.68
C LEU A 201 -18.42 3.03 -17.38
N ASN A 202 -18.16 2.74 -16.11
CA ASN A 202 -16.98 1.99 -15.69
C ASN A 202 -17.36 0.74 -14.89
N GLY A 203 -16.61 -0.34 -15.11
CA GLY A 203 -16.81 -1.63 -14.47
C GLY A 203 -17.38 -2.68 -15.44
N ASN A 204 -16.78 -3.87 -15.41
CA ASN A 204 -17.20 -5.04 -16.20
C ASN A 204 -17.07 -4.92 -17.73
N ILE A 205 -16.26 -3.99 -18.24
CA ILE A 205 -15.83 -3.94 -19.64
C ILE A 205 -14.51 -4.72 -19.77
N ARG A 206 -14.59 -5.98 -20.23
CA ARG A 206 -13.47 -6.94 -20.31
C ARG A 206 -13.21 -7.47 -21.73
N TYR A 207 -14.22 -7.49 -22.58
CA TYR A 207 -14.19 -7.95 -23.96
C TYR A 207 -14.80 -6.92 -24.90
N PHE A 208 -14.52 -7.04 -26.20
CA PHE A 208 -15.03 -6.10 -27.21
C PHE A 208 -16.57 -6.09 -27.25
N GLU A 209 -17.17 -7.26 -27.07
CA GLU A 209 -18.62 -7.47 -27.05
C GLU A 209 -19.29 -6.79 -25.83
N ASP A 210 -18.54 -6.53 -24.75
CA ASP A 210 -19.06 -5.81 -23.59
C ASP A 210 -19.34 -4.34 -23.90
N ILE A 211 -18.66 -3.76 -24.90
CA ILE A 211 -18.79 -2.35 -25.29
C ILE A 211 -20.17 -2.11 -25.88
N GLU A 212 -20.53 -2.90 -26.90
CA GLU A 212 -21.81 -2.78 -27.59
C GLU A 212 -22.96 -3.09 -26.63
N ARG A 213 -22.81 -4.14 -25.82
CA ARG A 213 -23.79 -4.49 -24.78
C ARG A 213 -24.01 -3.35 -23.79
N ALA A 214 -22.94 -2.72 -23.31
CA ALA A 214 -23.04 -1.58 -22.40
C ALA A 214 -23.81 -0.41 -23.04
N PHE A 215 -23.56 -0.09 -24.31
CA PHE A 215 -24.29 0.97 -25.01
C PHE A 215 -25.77 0.64 -25.21
N GLN A 216 -26.10 -0.60 -25.58
CA GLN A 216 -27.47 -1.05 -25.78
C GLN A 216 -28.29 -1.05 -24.49
N GLU A 217 -27.73 -1.63 -23.41
CA GLU A 217 -28.44 -1.82 -22.15
C GLU A 217 -28.62 -0.51 -21.36
N THR A 218 -27.60 0.36 -21.39
CA THR A 218 -27.54 1.53 -20.49
C THR A 218 -27.68 2.87 -21.20
N ARG A 219 -27.56 2.91 -22.53
CA ARG A 219 -27.59 4.12 -23.36
C ARG A 219 -26.55 5.18 -22.98
N VAL A 220 -25.47 4.77 -22.31
CA VAL A 220 -24.35 5.65 -21.95
C VAL A 220 -23.61 6.17 -23.19
N ASP A 221 -22.90 7.28 -23.01
CA ASP A 221 -22.15 7.96 -24.07
C ASP A 221 -20.74 7.40 -24.20
N GLY A 222 -20.26 6.74 -23.13
CA GLY A 222 -18.94 6.17 -23.06
C GLY A 222 -18.83 4.91 -22.23
N VAL A 223 -17.79 4.14 -22.50
CA VAL A 223 -17.32 3.05 -21.65
C VAL A 223 -15.87 3.27 -21.25
N MET A 224 -15.51 2.83 -20.06
CA MET A 224 -14.15 2.91 -19.52
C MET A 224 -13.72 1.54 -19.00
N SER A 225 -12.52 1.10 -19.40
CA SER A 225 -11.91 -0.12 -18.90
C SER A 225 -10.65 0.16 -18.07
N ALA A 226 -10.51 -0.57 -16.96
CA ALA A 226 -9.37 -0.50 -16.03
C ALA A 226 -8.61 -1.84 -16.02
N GLU A 227 -9.03 -2.79 -15.19
CA GLU A 227 -8.40 -4.12 -15.17
C GLU A 227 -8.60 -4.89 -16.47
N GLY A 228 -9.73 -4.68 -17.16
CA GLY A 228 -10.05 -5.36 -18.42
C GLY A 228 -9.02 -5.07 -19.50
N ILE A 229 -8.68 -3.79 -19.72
CA ILE A 229 -7.70 -3.36 -20.72
C ILE A 229 -6.27 -3.82 -20.41
N LEU A 230 -5.93 -4.07 -19.14
CA LEU A 230 -4.65 -4.66 -18.78
C LEU A 230 -4.61 -6.14 -19.17
N SER A 231 -5.66 -6.90 -18.86
CA SER A 231 -5.74 -8.33 -19.20
C SER A 231 -6.02 -8.60 -20.68
N ASN A 232 -6.61 -7.63 -21.38
CA ASN A 232 -6.92 -7.68 -22.79
C ASN A 232 -6.56 -6.32 -23.41
N PRO A 233 -5.28 -6.09 -23.77
CA PRO A 233 -4.83 -4.87 -24.41
C PRO A 233 -5.59 -4.50 -25.69
N GLY A 234 -6.22 -5.49 -26.34
CA GLY A 234 -7.04 -5.33 -27.55
C GLY A 234 -8.52 -5.10 -27.28
N ILE A 235 -8.94 -4.81 -26.05
CA ILE A 235 -10.38 -4.76 -25.68
C ILE A 235 -11.22 -3.81 -26.55
N PHE A 236 -10.65 -2.71 -27.05
CA PHE A 236 -11.35 -1.72 -27.86
C PHE A 236 -11.26 -1.97 -29.37
N THR A 237 -10.78 -3.15 -29.78
CA THR A 237 -10.66 -3.57 -31.17
C THR A 237 -11.38 -4.90 -31.41
N PRO A 238 -11.93 -5.11 -32.62
CA PRO A 238 -12.55 -6.38 -32.98
C PRO A 238 -11.54 -7.52 -33.22
N TYR A 239 -10.25 -7.20 -33.33
CA TYR A 239 -9.16 -8.15 -33.59
C TYR A 239 -8.39 -8.51 -32.32
N SER A 240 -7.90 -9.75 -32.28
CA SER A 240 -7.02 -10.24 -31.22
C SER A 240 -5.63 -9.63 -31.31
N VAL A 241 -4.94 -9.60 -30.17
CA VAL A 241 -3.58 -9.04 -30.07
C VAL A 241 -2.66 -10.07 -29.44
N THR A 242 -1.45 -10.17 -29.97
CA THR A 242 -0.41 -11.02 -29.40
C THR A 242 0.22 -10.31 -28.20
N ILE A 243 0.07 -10.88 -27.01
CA ILE A 243 0.45 -10.20 -25.75
C ILE A 243 1.94 -9.85 -25.71
N HIS A 244 2.84 -10.78 -26.00
CA HIS A 244 4.29 -10.51 -25.92
C HIS A 244 4.70 -9.36 -26.86
N LYS A 245 4.13 -9.28 -28.07
CA LYS A 245 4.39 -8.16 -29.01
C LYS A 245 3.91 -6.82 -28.47
N VAL A 246 2.72 -6.79 -27.85
CA VAL A 246 2.22 -5.57 -27.19
C VAL A 246 3.15 -5.13 -26.06
N VAL A 247 3.71 -6.09 -25.32
CA VAL A 247 4.64 -5.82 -24.23
C VAL A 247 6.00 -5.35 -24.74
N ASP A 248 6.55 -5.97 -25.78
CA ASP A 248 7.81 -5.52 -26.40
C ASP A 248 7.72 -4.05 -26.79
N GLU A 249 6.61 -3.68 -27.42
CA GLU A 249 6.33 -2.33 -27.85
C GLU A 249 6.13 -1.36 -26.67
N PHE A 250 5.40 -1.78 -25.63
CA PHE A 250 5.26 -1.01 -24.40
C PHE A 250 6.62 -0.74 -23.76
N ILE A 251 7.52 -1.73 -23.76
CA ILE A 251 8.88 -1.57 -23.23
C ILE A 251 9.69 -0.58 -24.07
N VAL A 252 9.58 -0.59 -25.40
CA VAL A 252 10.23 0.41 -26.27
C VAL A 252 9.74 1.82 -25.92
N LEU A 253 8.42 2.03 -25.82
CA LEU A 253 7.88 3.33 -25.42
C LEU A 253 8.30 3.75 -24.01
N PHE A 254 8.41 2.79 -23.10
CA PHE A 254 8.90 3.02 -21.75
C PHE A 254 10.37 3.48 -21.75
N GLU A 255 11.21 2.89 -22.61
CA GLU A 255 12.61 3.27 -22.81
C GLU A 255 12.74 4.67 -23.41
N GLU A 256 11.94 4.98 -24.44
CA GLU A 256 11.94 6.27 -25.12
C GLU A 256 11.49 7.39 -24.19
N ASN A 257 10.37 7.19 -23.48
CA ASN A 257 9.83 8.18 -22.57
C ASN A 257 8.88 7.56 -21.54
N CYS A 258 9.42 7.24 -20.36
CA CYS A 258 8.63 6.74 -19.24
C CYS A 258 7.72 7.81 -18.59
N GLY A 259 7.89 9.11 -18.92
CA GLY A 259 7.19 10.25 -18.33
C GLY A 259 7.51 10.45 -16.84
N GLY A 260 6.97 9.57 -16.01
CA GLY A 260 7.26 9.47 -14.57
C GLY A 260 7.11 8.04 -14.03
N ALA A 261 6.93 7.05 -14.93
CA ALA A 261 6.81 5.65 -14.57
C ALA A 261 8.17 5.09 -14.11
N THR A 262 8.12 4.15 -13.17
CA THR A 262 9.32 3.48 -12.64
C THR A 262 9.43 2.05 -13.15
N LEU A 263 10.58 1.39 -12.96
CA LEU A 263 10.69 -0.04 -13.24
C LEU A 263 9.64 -0.87 -12.48
N SER A 264 9.27 -0.44 -11.26
CA SER A 264 8.19 -1.06 -10.49
C SER A 264 6.82 -0.92 -11.18
N SER A 265 6.56 0.23 -11.81
CA SER A 265 5.39 0.47 -12.66
C SER A 265 5.36 -0.49 -13.85
N LEU A 266 6.50 -0.66 -14.55
CA LEU A 266 6.63 -1.63 -15.64
C LEU A 266 6.37 -3.06 -15.17
N LYS A 267 7.02 -3.51 -14.10
CA LYS A 267 6.80 -4.85 -13.53
C LYS A 267 5.34 -5.07 -13.16
N THR A 268 4.70 -4.07 -12.56
CA THR A 268 3.27 -4.13 -12.22
C THR A 268 2.42 -4.31 -13.48
N PHE A 269 2.73 -3.59 -14.57
CA PHE A 269 2.07 -3.80 -15.85
C PHE A 269 2.26 -5.23 -16.38
N LEU A 270 3.49 -5.75 -16.34
CA LEU A 270 3.82 -7.13 -16.75
C LEU A 270 3.04 -8.18 -15.95
N PHE A 271 2.99 -8.08 -14.62
CA PHE A 271 2.17 -8.96 -13.79
C PHE A 271 0.69 -8.95 -14.15
N ARG A 272 0.18 -7.82 -14.64
CA ARG A 272 -1.24 -7.63 -14.95
C ARG A 272 -1.59 -8.15 -16.34
N VAL A 273 -0.76 -7.87 -17.34
CA VAL A 273 -0.99 -8.30 -18.72
C VAL A 273 -0.76 -9.81 -18.88
N TRP A 274 0.25 -10.36 -18.19
CA TRP A 274 0.56 -11.79 -18.22
C TRP A 274 -0.18 -12.61 -17.15
N LYS A 275 -1.16 -12.02 -16.46
CA LYS A 275 -1.80 -12.62 -15.29
C LYS A 275 -2.34 -14.04 -15.51
N SER A 276 -2.89 -14.34 -16.69
CA SER A 276 -3.38 -15.69 -17.00
C SER A 276 -2.25 -16.70 -17.08
N VAL A 277 -1.19 -16.38 -17.81
CA VAL A 277 -0.01 -17.25 -18.00
C VAL A 277 0.73 -17.45 -16.68
N LEU A 278 0.92 -16.39 -15.90
CA LEU A 278 1.62 -16.46 -14.61
C LEU A 278 0.93 -17.36 -13.57
N ARG A 279 -0.41 -17.47 -13.60
CA ARG A 279 -1.17 -18.34 -12.69
C ARG A 279 -0.84 -19.82 -12.87
N GLU A 280 -0.50 -20.20 -14.09
CA GLU A 280 -0.18 -21.59 -14.45
C GLU A 280 1.33 -21.83 -14.43
N ASN A 281 2.13 -20.76 -14.31
CA ASN A 281 3.59 -20.78 -14.42
C ASN A 281 4.26 -20.06 -13.26
N ALA A 282 4.44 -20.76 -12.14
CA ALA A 282 5.08 -20.22 -10.94
C ALA A 282 6.53 -19.75 -11.18
N GLU A 283 7.28 -20.47 -12.01
CA GLU A 283 8.65 -20.09 -12.41
C GLU A 283 8.69 -18.71 -13.07
N LEU A 284 7.81 -18.45 -14.04
CA LEU A 284 7.74 -17.15 -14.73
C LEU A 284 7.39 -16.02 -13.76
N THR A 285 6.63 -16.31 -12.70
CA THR A 285 6.30 -15.34 -11.65
C THR A 285 7.56 -14.96 -10.87
N PHE A 286 8.33 -15.96 -10.42
CA PHE A 286 9.58 -15.74 -9.69
C PHE A 286 10.61 -14.99 -10.54
N ASP A 287 10.75 -15.36 -11.81
CA ASP A 287 11.68 -14.68 -12.73
C ASP A 287 11.29 -13.21 -12.95
N LEU A 288 10.00 -12.91 -13.07
CA LEU A 288 9.53 -11.53 -13.19
C LEU A 288 9.79 -10.74 -11.91
N GLU A 289 9.64 -11.36 -10.73
CA GLU A 289 9.98 -10.74 -9.45
C GLU A 289 11.47 -10.43 -9.35
N ALA A 290 12.34 -11.27 -9.91
CA ALA A 290 13.79 -11.08 -9.92
C ALA A 290 14.26 -9.99 -10.91
N CYS A 291 13.45 -9.60 -11.90
CA CYS A 291 13.82 -8.56 -12.87
C CYS A 291 14.18 -7.23 -12.16
N SER A 292 15.37 -6.71 -12.45
CA SER A 292 15.98 -5.54 -11.82
C SER A 292 16.36 -4.43 -12.81
N SER A 293 16.28 -4.73 -14.11
CA SER A 293 16.55 -3.81 -15.21
C SER A 293 15.47 -3.87 -16.30
N LEU A 294 15.50 -2.90 -17.21
CA LEU A 294 14.66 -2.91 -18.40
C LEU A 294 15.01 -4.09 -19.33
N GLN A 295 16.30 -4.42 -19.43
CA GLN A 295 16.79 -5.55 -20.23
C GLN A 295 16.33 -6.89 -19.66
N ASP A 296 16.29 -7.03 -18.34
CA ASP A 296 15.74 -8.22 -17.68
C ASP A 296 14.27 -8.39 -18.06
N CYS A 297 13.49 -7.31 -18.04
CA CYS A 297 12.08 -7.31 -18.42
C CYS A 297 11.87 -7.68 -19.91
N LYS A 298 12.74 -7.19 -20.81
CA LYS A 298 12.73 -7.55 -22.24
C LYS A 298 12.98 -9.04 -22.42
N LEU A 299 14.04 -9.56 -21.82
CA LEU A 299 14.41 -10.98 -21.91
C LEU A 299 13.33 -11.88 -21.31
N TRP A 300 12.79 -11.47 -20.16
CA TRP A 300 11.69 -12.17 -19.51
C TRP A 300 10.44 -12.23 -20.38
N ASN A 301 10.05 -11.11 -21.03
CA ASN A 301 8.89 -11.07 -21.91
C ASN A 301 9.04 -12.02 -23.11
N LYS A 302 10.26 -12.09 -23.69
CA LYS A 302 10.59 -13.05 -24.74
C LYS A 302 10.43 -14.50 -24.26
N LYS A 303 11.02 -14.84 -23.10
CA LYS A 303 10.87 -16.18 -22.47
C LYS A 303 9.40 -16.54 -22.24
N ALA A 304 8.61 -15.61 -21.70
CA ALA A 304 7.19 -15.82 -21.45
C ALA A 304 6.38 -15.99 -22.76
N GLY A 305 6.71 -15.21 -23.79
CA GLY A 305 6.12 -15.33 -25.13
C GLY A 305 6.36 -16.68 -25.78
N GLU A 306 7.62 -17.13 -25.82
CA GLU A 306 7.99 -18.44 -26.40
C GLU A 306 7.31 -19.59 -25.66
N LYS A 307 7.23 -19.52 -24.32
CA LYS A 307 6.52 -20.53 -23.52
C LYS A 307 5.03 -20.56 -23.84
N HIS A 308 4.39 -19.39 -23.88
CA HIS A 308 2.97 -19.27 -24.18
C HIS A 308 2.62 -19.78 -25.58
N GLU A 309 3.44 -19.49 -26.59
CA GLU A 309 3.24 -19.99 -27.96
C GLU A 309 3.41 -21.50 -28.08
N LYS A 310 4.35 -22.10 -27.34
CA LYS A 310 4.52 -23.56 -27.30
C LYS A 310 3.32 -24.26 -26.64
N GLU A 311 2.78 -23.69 -25.57
CA GLU A 311 1.66 -24.28 -24.83
C GLU A 311 0.31 -24.10 -25.54
N CYS A 312 0.09 -22.96 -26.18
CA CYS A 312 -1.20 -22.61 -26.79
C CYS A 312 -1.24 -22.76 -28.33
N GLY A 313 -0.09 -22.99 -28.98
CA GLY A 313 0.08 -22.94 -30.44
C GLY A 313 0.08 -21.50 -30.98
N PRO A 314 0.37 -21.29 -32.29
CA PRO A 314 0.17 -19.99 -32.93
C PRO A 314 -1.30 -19.58 -32.78
N PHE A 315 -1.54 -18.34 -32.35
CA PHE A 315 -2.88 -17.82 -32.08
C PHE A 315 -3.68 -17.66 -33.38
N ILE A 316 -4.18 -18.75 -33.94
CA ILE A 316 -5.23 -18.74 -34.96
C ILE A 316 -6.53 -18.66 -34.18
N ARG A 317 -7.23 -17.52 -34.31
CA ARG A 317 -8.61 -17.42 -33.86
C ARG A 317 -9.41 -18.45 -34.66
N LYS A 318 -9.58 -19.67 -34.14
CA LYS A 318 -10.82 -20.40 -34.44
C LYS A 318 -11.91 -19.46 -34.00
N GLU A 319 -12.82 -19.10 -34.91
CA GLU A 319 -14.12 -18.57 -34.52
C GLU A 319 -14.76 -19.60 -33.58
N LYS A 320 -14.43 -19.51 -32.28
CA LYS A 320 -15.28 -20.08 -31.26
C LYS A 320 -16.43 -19.11 -31.21
N SER A 321 -17.46 -19.39 -32.00
CA SER A 321 -18.82 -19.07 -31.64
C SER A 321 -19.00 -19.58 -30.20
N GLN A 322 -18.80 -18.70 -29.22
CA GLN A 322 -19.41 -18.95 -27.93
C GLN A 322 -20.90 -19.07 -28.23
N PRO A 323 -21.60 -20.14 -27.77
CA PRO A 323 -23.03 -20.20 -27.94
C PRO A 323 -23.59 -18.89 -27.40
N THR A 324 -24.22 -18.13 -28.29
CA THR A 324 -24.80 -16.84 -27.96
C THR A 324 -25.93 -17.14 -27.00
N LEU A 325 -25.64 -17.14 -25.69
CA LEU A 325 -26.68 -17.30 -24.68
C LEU A 325 -27.80 -16.33 -25.04
N THR A 326 -29.03 -16.83 -25.10
CA THR A 326 -30.21 -16.02 -25.36
C THR A 326 -30.32 -14.92 -24.29
N ALA A 327 -31.10 -13.87 -24.56
CA ALA A 327 -31.30 -12.79 -23.59
C ALA A 327 -31.80 -13.32 -22.22
N GLU A 328 -32.63 -14.37 -22.25
CA GLU A 328 -33.14 -15.06 -21.05
C GLU A 328 -32.04 -15.83 -20.31
N GLU A 329 -31.28 -16.71 -20.98
CA GLU A 329 -30.22 -17.48 -20.32
C GLU A 329 -29.12 -16.56 -19.71
N ARG A 330 -28.86 -15.41 -20.35
CA ARG A 330 -27.95 -14.40 -19.79
C ARG A 330 -28.53 -13.74 -18.56
N ARG A 331 -29.82 -13.41 -18.58
CA ARG A 331 -30.53 -12.81 -17.45
C ARG A 331 -30.52 -13.75 -16.26
N GLU A 332 -30.87 -15.01 -16.46
CA GLU A 332 -30.82 -16.05 -15.42
C GLU A 332 -29.40 -16.23 -14.85
N ARG A 333 -28.38 -16.28 -15.72
CA ARG A 333 -26.98 -16.41 -15.27
C ARG A 333 -26.52 -15.19 -14.46
N ASN A 334 -26.93 -14.00 -14.85
CA ASN A 334 -26.61 -12.76 -14.14
C ASN A 334 -27.37 -12.67 -12.81
N GLU A 335 -28.65 -13.06 -12.78
CA GLU A 335 -29.47 -13.16 -11.57
C GLU A 335 -28.88 -14.18 -10.59
N LYS A 336 -28.50 -15.37 -11.05
CA LYS A 336 -27.82 -16.38 -10.22
C LYS A 336 -26.53 -15.84 -9.60
N ARG A 337 -25.69 -15.15 -10.40
CA ARG A 337 -24.46 -14.51 -9.89
C ARG A 337 -24.74 -13.36 -8.92
N HIS A 338 -25.83 -12.61 -9.12
CA HIS A 338 -26.27 -11.56 -8.21
C HIS A 338 -26.67 -12.15 -6.86
N LEU A 339 -27.50 -13.20 -6.86
CA LEU A 339 -27.92 -13.91 -5.65
C LEU A 339 -26.73 -14.53 -4.91
N GLU A 340 -25.79 -15.17 -5.61
CA GLU A 340 -24.54 -15.68 -5.01
C GLU A 340 -23.71 -14.55 -4.36
N GLN A 341 -23.66 -13.37 -4.96
CA GLN A 341 -22.95 -12.22 -4.40
C GLN A 341 -23.68 -11.60 -3.21
N GLU A 342 -25.00 -11.52 -3.25
CA GLU A 342 -25.81 -11.09 -2.10
C GLU A 342 -25.65 -12.05 -0.92
N ALA A 343 -25.65 -13.36 -1.18
CA ALA A 343 -25.38 -14.37 -0.16
C ALA A 343 -23.99 -14.15 0.47
N LYS A 344 -22.94 -14.02 -0.35
CA LYS A 344 -21.58 -13.71 0.14
C LYS A 344 -21.48 -12.40 0.91
N ARG A 345 -22.22 -11.36 0.49
CA ARG A 345 -22.29 -10.07 1.19
C ARG A 345 -23.02 -10.18 2.53
N LYS A 346 -24.16 -10.89 2.58
CA LYS A 346 -24.92 -11.16 3.82
C LYS A 346 -24.08 -11.98 4.78
N GLU A 347 -23.41 -13.01 4.29
CA GLU A 347 -22.47 -13.82 5.06
C GLU A 347 -21.30 -12.97 5.57
N HIS A 348 -20.72 -12.08 4.77
CA HIS A 348 -19.66 -11.19 5.22
C HIS A 348 -20.17 -10.16 6.26
N LYS A 349 -21.36 -9.57 6.07
CA LYS A 349 -21.99 -8.67 7.06
C LYS A 349 -22.30 -9.42 8.36
N LYS A 350 -22.78 -10.66 8.28
CA LYS A 350 -22.99 -11.56 9.42
C LYS A 350 -21.66 -11.89 10.10
N ARG A 351 -20.67 -12.42 9.38
CA ARG A 351 -19.29 -12.65 9.89
C ARG A 351 -18.67 -11.41 10.50
N LYS A 352 -18.97 -10.20 10.01
CA LYS A 352 -18.47 -8.95 10.56
C LYS A 352 -19.17 -8.58 11.88
N ARG A 353 -20.49 -8.77 11.97
CA ARG A 353 -21.26 -8.65 13.23
C ARG A 353 -20.82 -9.71 14.24
N ASP A 354 -20.76 -10.97 13.81
CA ASP A 354 -20.28 -12.09 14.61
C ASP A 354 -18.84 -11.84 15.06
N ASN A 355 -17.93 -11.34 14.21
CA ASN A 355 -16.57 -10.98 14.62
C ASN A 355 -16.51 -9.77 15.57
N ASP A 356 -17.44 -8.82 15.48
CA ASP A 356 -17.49 -7.68 16.41
C ASP A 356 -18.05 -8.11 17.77
N GLU A 357 -19.05 -9.00 17.83
CA GLU A 357 -19.55 -9.64 19.06
C GLU A 357 -18.52 -10.61 19.66
N ASP A 358 -17.86 -11.42 18.83
CA ASP A 358 -16.82 -12.36 19.23
C ASP A 358 -15.53 -11.60 19.62
N ARG A 359 -15.28 -10.39 19.09
CA ARG A 359 -14.22 -9.49 19.58
C ARG A 359 -14.53 -8.94 20.98
N VAL A 360 -15.78 -8.62 21.28
CA VAL A 360 -16.18 -8.18 22.64
C VAL A 360 -16.02 -9.36 23.61
N SER A 361 -16.59 -10.52 23.29
CA SER A 361 -16.45 -11.77 24.05
C SER A 361 -14.99 -12.21 24.25
N LYS A 362 -14.16 -12.15 23.20
CA LYS A 362 -12.73 -12.53 23.26
C LYS A 362 -11.89 -11.49 23.99
N LYS A 363 -12.25 -10.20 23.95
CA LYS A 363 -11.60 -9.14 24.74
C LYS A 363 -11.88 -9.35 26.23
N ASP A 364 -13.09 -9.73 26.60
CA ASP A 364 -13.45 -10.01 27.99
C ASP A 364 -12.77 -11.30 28.50
N ARG A 365 -12.73 -12.37 27.67
CA ARG A 365 -11.98 -13.60 27.98
C ARG A 365 -10.47 -13.36 28.09
N LEU A 366 -9.87 -12.60 27.18
CA LEU A 366 -8.45 -12.22 27.24
C LEU A 366 -8.15 -11.30 28.42
N GLN A 367 -9.10 -10.49 28.87
CA GLN A 367 -8.96 -9.63 30.04
C GLN A 367 -9.02 -10.44 31.33
N GLU A 368 -9.88 -11.46 31.40
CA GLU A 368 -9.97 -12.39 32.53
C GLU A 368 -8.78 -13.35 32.60
N GLU A 369 -8.32 -13.85 31.45
CA GLU A 369 -7.12 -14.67 31.31
C GLU A 369 -5.85 -13.87 31.63
N ARG A 370 -5.77 -12.60 31.21
CA ARG A 370 -4.69 -11.68 31.61
C ARG A 370 -4.71 -11.39 33.11
N LYS A 371 -5.88 -11.19 33.73
CA LYS A 371 -5.99 -11.05 35.18
C LYS A 371 -5.50 -12.31 35.90
N ARG A 372 -5.83 -13.50 35.39
CA ARG A 372 -5.35 -14.80 35.90
C ARG A 372 -3.83 -14.95 35.74
N LEU A 373 -3.26 -14.62 34.58
CA LEU A 373 -1.82 -14.71 34.30
C LEU A 373 -1.02 -13.66 35.10
N MET A 374 -1.53 -12.44 35.22
CA MET A 374 -0.96 -11.39 36.09
C MET A 374 -0.98 -11.79 37.58
N ALA A 375 -2.04 -12.45 38.04
CA ALA A 375 -2.11 -12.99 39.39
C ALA A 375 -1.14 -14.16 39.61
N ALA A 376 -0.89 -14.97 38.57
CA ALA A 376 0.05 -16.09 38.60
C ALA A 376 1.53 -15.66 38.50
N SER A 377 1.84 -14.53 37.87
CA SER A 377 3.21 -14.03 37.61
C SER A 377 3.90 -13.34 38.81
N ARG A 378 3.33 -13.40 40.02
CA ARG A 378 3.92 -12.77 41.23
C ARG A 378 5.20 -13.45 41.75
N LYS A 379 5.69 -14.50 41.09
CA LYS A 379 7.00 -15.12 41.35
C LYS A 379 7.99 -14.65 40.27
N SER A 380 8.70 -13.55 40.56
CA SER A 380 9.81 -12.96 39.78
C SER A 380 9.56 -12.70 38.27
N SER A 381 9.49 -11.43 37.88
CA SER A 381 9.39 -11.00 36.47
C SER A 381 10.72 -10.44 35.97
N LEU A 382 11.08 -10.67 34.70
CA LEU A 382 12.22 -10.02 34.04
C LEU A 382 12.16 -8.50 34.26
N THR A 383 13.27 -7.89 34.66
CA THR A 383 13.36 -6.44 34.85
C THR A 383 14.34 -5.84 33.84
N VAL A 384 13.87 -4.85 33.08
CA VAL A 384 14.66 -4.16 32.05
C VAL A 384 14.62 -2.66 32.31
N ALA A 385 15.78 -2.01 32.32
CA ALA A 385 15.90 -0.56 32.34
C ALA A 385 16.32 -0.07 30.95
N ILE A 386 15.63 0.94 30.42
CA ILE A 386 16.03 1.67 29.22
C ILE A 386 16.71 2.95 29.67
N ASP A 387 18.00 3.05 29.41
CA ASP A 387 18.78 4.23 29.77
C ASP A 387 18.60 5.34 28.74
N LEU A 388 17.98 6.44 29.15
CA LEU A 388 17.65 7.60 28.31
C LEU A 388 18.53 8.82 28.60
N SER A 389 19.65 8.64 29.32
CA SER A 389 20.60 9.72 29.68
C SER A 389 21.08 10.56 28.49
N TYR A 390 21.07 9.99 27.28
CA TYR A 390 21.49 10.66 26.04
C TYR A 390 20.42 11.51 25.36
N SER A 391 19.16 11.47 25.83
CA SER A 391 18.01 12.17 25.21
C SER A 391 18.29 13.64 24.91
N LYS A 392 19.03 14.33 25.80
CA LYS A 392 19.39 15.75 25.69
C LYS A 392 20.36 16.05 24.54
N SER A 393 21.13 15.07 24.12
CA SER A 393 22.10 15.19 23.02
C SER A 393 21.57 14.71 21.66
N MET A 394 20.36 14.14 21.64
CA MET A 394 19.75 13.61 20.42
C MET A 394 19.30 14.72 19.47
N LYS A 395 19.53 14.51 18.17
CA LYS A 395 18.94 15.32 17.11
C LYS A 395 17.43 15.07 17.02
N PRO A 396 16.62 16.01 16.52
CA PRO A 396 15.16 15.84 16.42
C PRO A 396 14.70 14.55 15.70
N LYS A 397 15.46 14.09 14.70
CA LYS A 397 15.19 12.83 14.00
C LYS A 397 15.42 11.59 14.88
N GLU A 398 16.41 11.63 15.76
CA GLU A 398 16.74 10.56 16.71
C GLU A 398 15.70 10.51 17.83
N VAL A 399 15.32 11.65 18.40
CA VAL A 399 14.22 11.76 19.38
C VAL A 399 12.95 11.12 18.84
N LYS A 400 12.57 11.47 17.59
CA LYS A 400 11.39 10.89 16.93
C LYS A 400 11.48 9.37 16.77
N LYS A 401 12.66 8.85 16.41
CA LYS A 401 12.90 7.41 16.27
C LYS A 401 12.81 6.71 17.62
N MET A 402 13.39 7.28 18.69
CA MET A 402 13.41 6.69 20.02
C MET A 402 12.02 6.62 20.65
N ALA A 403 11.21 7.67 20.50
CA ALA A 403 9.80 7.67 20.92
C ALA A 403 9.02 6.51 20.27
N GLY A 404 9.22 6.29 18.97
CA GLY A 404 8.63 5.16 18.26
C GLY A 404 9.17 3.79 18.70
N GLN A 405 10.37 3.71 19.29
CA GLN A 405 10.90 2.47 19.86
C GLN A 405 10.31 2.16 21.22
N LEU A 406 10.15 3.15 22.10
CA LEU A 406 9.47 2.98 23.39
C LEU A 406 8.03 2.48 23.22
N ALA A 407 7.31 2.99 22.22
CA ALA A 407 5.98 2.49 21.89
C ALA A 407 5.97 1.04 21.38
N ARG A 408 7.00 0.63 20.64
CA ARG A 408 7.15 -0.78 20.22
C ARG A 408 7.46 -1.68 21.41
N ILE A 409 8.34 -1.25 22.31
CA ILE A 409 8.67 -1.95 23.57
C ILE A 409 7.38 -2.18 24.38
N HIS A 410 6.57 -1.13 24.60
CA HIS A 410 5.26 -1.28 25.25
C HIS A 410 4.37 -2.30 24.52
N GLY A 411 4.28 -2.17 23.20
CA GLY A 411 3.47 -3.05 22.36
C GLY A 411 3.88 -4.52 22.42
N SER A 412 5.17 -4.82 22.44
CA SER A 412 5.73 -6.17 22.59
C SER A 412 5.49 -6.70 24.00
N ASN A 413 5.78 -5.90 25.03
CA ASN A 413 5.60 -6.30 26.43
C ASN A 413 4.15 -6.66 26.75
N ARG A 414 3.19 -5.87 26.25
CA ARG A 414 1.75 -6.11 26.42
C ARG A 414 1.27 -7.43 25.77
N LYS A 415 2.01 -7.94 24.78
CA LYS A 415 1.67 -9.17 24.05
C LYS A 415 2.38 -10.40 24.59
N SER A 416 3.41 -10.25 25.41
CA SER A 416 4.11 -11.39 26.01
C SER A 416 3.24 -12.11 27.04
N LEU A 417 3.49 -13.41 27.17
CA LEU A 417 2.88 -14.26 28.20
C LEU A 417 3.44 -13.95 29.58
N GLN A 418 4.70 -13.48 29.65
CA GLN A 418 5.38 -13.05 30.88
C GLN A 418 5.94 -11.62 30.71
N PRO A 419 5.10 -10.59 30.87
CA PRO A 419 5.55 -9.21 30.72
C PRO A 419 6.70 -8.86 31.66
N ALA A 420 7.71 -8.18 31.13
CA ALA A 420 8.80 -7.60 31.91
C ALA A 420 8.34 -6.34 32.65
N LYS A 421 8.98 -6.07 33.79
CA LYS A 421 8.97 -4.74 34.43
C LYS A 421 9.93 -3.84 33.68
N ILE A 422 9.45 -2.67 33.26
CA ILE A 422 10.21 -1.76 32.40
C ILE A 422 10.41 -0.45 33.14
N PHE A 423 11.67 -0.06 33.28
CA PHE A 423 12.09 1.21 33.84
C PHE A 423 12.63 2.11 32.74
N LEU A 424 12.27 3.39 32.76
CA LEU A 424 12.88 4.45 31.96
C LEU A 424 13.72 5.29 32.92
N THR A 425 15.04 5.21 32.81
CA THR A 425 15.99 5.93 33.68
C THR A 425 16.56 7.14 32.98
N ALA A 426 17.00 8.13 33.75
CA ALA A 426 17.41 9.44 33.25
C ALA A 426 16.34 10.09 32.34
N PHE A 427 15.07 9.95 32.73
CA PHE A 427 13.93 10.37 31.94
C PHE A 427 12.88 11.04 32.82
N ASP A 428 12.40 12.21 32.40
CA ASP A 428 11.39 12.98 33.11
C ASP A 428 10.40 13.65 32.15
N ALA A 429 9.35 14.25 32.70
CA ALA A 429 8.29 14.91 31.92
C ALA A 429 8.77 16.17 31.18
N GLU A 430 9.89 16.76 31.60
CA GLU A 430 10.45 17.96 30.97
C GLU A 430 11.32 17.64 29.76
N ASP A 431 11.78 16.40 29.64
CA ASP A 431 12.56 15.88 28.53
C ASP A 431 11.87 16.09 27.17
N GLN A 432 12.63 16.53 26.17
CA GLN A 432 12.17 16.66 24.79
C GLN A 432 11.66 15.31 24.22
N LEU A 433 12.25 14.19 24.65
CA LEU A 433 11.83 12.86 24.27
C LEU A 433 10.48 12.50 24.88
N PHE A 434 10.19 12.90 26.12
CA PHE A 434 8.89 12.69 26.75
C PHE A 434 7.79 13.42 25.98
N LYS A 435 8.01 14.70 25.69
CA LYS A 435 7.08 15.53 24.91
C LYS A 435 6.83 14.93 23.52
N GLU A 436 7.86 14.41 22.86
CA GLU A 436 7.72 13.73 21.56
C GLU A 436 6.99 12.38 21.67
N CYS A 437 7.15 11.64 22.78
CA CYS A 437 6.41 10.40 23.03
C CYS A 437 4.90 10.65 23.13
N GLU A 438 4.48 11.62 23.95
CA GLU A 438 3.07 12.02 24.06
C GLU A 438 2.52 12.53 22.72
N ARG A 439 3.31 13.30 21.96
CA ARG A 439 2.91 13.82 20.64
C ARG A 439 2.67 12.71 19.60
N GLN A 440 3.48 11.64 19.62
CA GLN A 440 3.32 10.52 18.68
C GLN A 440 2.30 9.49 19.13
N HIS A 441 2.14 9.35 20.45
CA HIS A 441 1.40 8.27 21.08
C HIS A 441 0.55 8.84 22.21
N GLU A 442 -0.69 9.20 21.86
CA GLU A 442 -1.68 9.71 22.82
C GLU A 442 -1.83 8.74 24.00
N GLY A 443 -1.60 9.23 25.22
CA GLY A 443 -1.65 8.44 26.44
C GLY A 443 -0.39 7.61 26.72
N PHE A 444 0.78 8.06 26.25
CA PHE A 444 2.09 7.44 26.54
C PHE A 444 2.32 7.26 28.05
N SER A 445 1.90 8.23 28.86
CA SER A 445 1.95 8.17 30.33
C SER A 445 1.20 6.97 30.92
N ASN A 446 0.27 6.37 30.16
CA ASN A 446 -0.49 5.18 30.56
C ASN A 446 0.16 3.86 30.10
N PHE A 447 1.39 3.88 29.56
CA PHE A 447 2.07 2.67 29.08
C PHE A 447 2.55 1.76 30.22
N GLY A 448 2.46 2.23 31.47
CA GLY A 448 2.79 1.45 32.68
C GLY A 448 4.30 1.26 32.88
N PHE A 449 5.13 2.14 32.31
CA PHE A 449 6.55 2.19 32.59
C PHE A 449 6.80 2.82 33.97
N GLU A 450 7.78 2.31 34.70
CA GLU A 450 8.32 2.98 35.88
C GLU A 450 9.33 4.03 35.39
N VAL A 451 9.17 5.29 35.79
CA VAL A 451 9.97 6.42 35.27
C VAL A 451 10.79 7.02 36.41
N SER A 452 12.07 7.26 36.15
CA SER A 452 12.99 7.91 37.09
C SER A 452 13.87 8.93 36.36
N SER A 453 14.00 10.11 36.95
CA SER A 453 14.95 11.13 36.49
C SER A 453 16.40 10.80 36.81
N ASN A 454 16.65 9.80 37.66
CA ASN A 454 17.99 9.36 38.05
C ASN A 454 18.54 8.35 37.04
N ASP A 455 19.86 8.33 36.90
CA ASP A 455 20.56 7.28 36.13
C ASP A 455 20.34 5.89 36.75
N HIS A 456 20.49 4.85 35.94
CA HIS A 456 20.20 3.47 36.34
C HIS A 456 21.04 3.02 37.55
N HIS A 457 22.31 3.44 37.68
CA HIS A 457 23.17 3.11 38.83
C HIS A 457 22.78 3.83 40.14
N ASN A 458 21.88 4.82 40.06
CA ASN A 458 21.27 5.47 41.22
C ASN A 458 19.84 4.96 41.50
N CYS A 459 19.29 4.15 40.60
CA CYS A 459 17.97 3.51 40.76
C CYS A 459 18.06 2.09 41.32
N PHE A 460 19.18 1.39 41.07
CA PHE A 460 19.38 -0.01 41.44
C PHE A 460 20.76 -0.24 42.05
N SER A 461 20.87 -1.29 42.87
CA SER A 461 22.16 -1.76 43.38
C SER A 461 23.07 -2.20 42.24
N LYS A 462 24.35 -1.84 42.31
CA LYS A 462 25.32 -2.11 41.23
C LYS A 462 25.51 -3.59 40.96
N GLU A 463 25.41 -4.40 42.01
CA GLU A 463 25.54 -5.86 41.93
C GLU A 463 24.38 -6.48 41.15
N ASP A 464 23.23 -5.80 41.08
CA ASP A 464 22.02 -6.29 40.40
C ASP A 464 21.93 -5.83 38.94
N LEU A 465 22.78 -4.90 38.52
CA LEU A 465 22.78 -4.33 37.17
C LEU A 465 23.64 -5.15 36.21
N ILE A 466 23.08 -5.42 35.03
CA ILE A 466 23.81 -5.94 33.86
C ILE A 466 23.59 -4.98 32.70
N ILE A 467 24.64 -4.26 32.31
CA ILE A 467 24.61 -3.35 31.16
C ILE A 467 24.83 -4.14 29.88
N LEU A 468 23.92 -3.99 28.91
CA LEU A 468 24.02 -4.66 27.63
C LEU A 468 24.72 -3.77 26.61
N SER A 469 25.87 -4.22 26.13
CA SER A 469 26.66 -3.53 25.12
C SER A 469 27.15 -4.52 24.06
N PRO A 470 27.04 -4.21 22.75
CA PRO A 470 27.64 -5.03 21.71
C PRO A 470 29.17 -5.07 21.80
N ASP A 471 29.79 -4.12 22.51
CA ASP A 471 31.24 -3.99 22.68
C ASP A 471 31.80 -4.80 23.86
N ALA A 472 30.96 -5.39 24.70
CA ALA A 472 31.42 -6.21 25.83
C ALA A 472 32.06 -7.52 25.34
N GLU A 473 33.09 -7.99 26.04
CA GLU A 473 33.81 -9.22 25.66
C GLU A 473 32.96 -10.47 25.91
N GLU A 474 32.39 -10.56 27.12
CA GLU A 474 31.68 -11.73 27.58
C GLU A 474 30.21 -11.76 27.11
N PRO A 475 29.73 -12.89 26.56
CA PRO A 475 28.33 -13.05 26.18
C PRO A 475 27.42 -13.20 27.40
N LEU A 476 26.16 -12.79 27.24
CA LEU A 476 25.10 -13.09 28.18
C LEU A 476 24.61 -14.53 27.96
N GLU A 477 25.04 -15.45 28.83
CA GLU A 477 24.73 -16.87 28.72
C GLU A 477 23.30 -17.21 29.15
N SER A 478 22.77 -16.50 30.15
CA SER A 478 21.42 -16.69 30.65
C SER A 478 20.84 -15.41 31.26
N VAL A 479 19.52 -15.40 31.44
CA VAL A 479 18.77 -14.28 32.02
C VAL A 479 18.28 -14.64 33.42
N ASP A 480 18.86 -13.98 34.42
CA ASP A 480 18.53 -14.06 35.85
C ASP A 480 17.43 -13.04 36.20
N LEU A 481 16.34 -13.52 36.78
CA LEU A 481 15.18 -12.71 37.14
C LEU A 481 15.41 -11.83 38.38
N GLY A 482 16.51 -12.05 39.11
CA GLY A 482 16.98 -11.17 40.18
C GLY A 482 17.81 -9.98 39.69
N LYS A 483 18.16 -9.94 38.40
CA LYS A 483 18.98 -8.88 37.79
C LYS A 483 18.15 -7.88 37.00
N VAL A 484 18.74 -6.71 36.78
CA VAL A 484 18.18 -5.62 35.98
C VAL A 484 19.05 -5.44 34.74
N TYR A 485 18.45 -5.66 33.57
CA TYR A 485 19.15 -5.56 32.29
C TYR A 485 19.01 -4.15 31.72
N VAL A 486 20.12 -3.43 31.59
CA VAL A 486 20.13 -2.05 31.09
C VAL A 486 20.39 -2.04 29.58
N ILE A 487 19.49 -1.39 28.84
CA ILE A 487 19.59 -1.17 27.40
C ILE A 487 19.80 0.32 27.14
N GLY A 488 20.91 0.69 26.51
CA GLY A 488 21.17 2.09 26.12
C GLY A 488 20.20 2.59 25.05
N GLY A 489 19.59 3.76 25.27
CA GLY A 489 18.67 4.42 24.34
C GLY A 489 19.35 5.18 23.18
N ASP A 490 20.64 4.98 22.95
CA ASP A 490 21.38 5.65 21.88
C ASP A 490 21.01 5.08 20.49
N LEU A 491 20.88 5.97 19.50
CA LEU A 491 20.46 5.66 18.12
C LEU A 491 21.49 6.04 17.06
N ASP A 492 22.73 6.36 17.45
CA ASP A 492 23.74 6.87 16.54
C ASP A 492 24.02 5.91 15.36
N GLU A 493 23.86 6.42 14.13
CA GLU A 493 24.14 5.69 12.88
C GLU A 493 25.64 5.76 12.52
N SER A 494 26.39 6.70 13.11
CA SER A 494 27.86 6.77 13.04
C SER A 494 28.46 6.07 14.26
N TYR A 495 28.51 4.73 14.22
CA TYR A 495 29.13 3.93 15.28
C TYR A 495 30.60 4.29 15.46
N SER A 496 30.91 5.13 16.46
CA SER A 496 32.28 5.46 16.85
C SER A 496 32.53 5.45 18.36
N ASN A 497 31.51 5.31 19.23
CA ASN A 497 31.70 5.45 20.68
C ASN A 497 31.19 4.22 21.45
N LYS A 498 32.06 3.62 22.30
CA LYS A 498 31.79 2.44 23.15
C LYS A 498 31.11 2.81 24.47
N ARG A 499 30.12 3.70 24.42
CA ARG A 499 29.62 4.44 25.61
C ARG A 499 29.01 3.56 26.69
N SER A 500 28.16 2.59 26.33
CA SER A 500 27.57 1.66 27.33
C SER A 500 28.63 0.81 28.03
N LEU A 501 29.73 0.49 27.33
CA LEU A 501 30.86 -0.24 27.92
C LEU A 501 31.67 0.68 28.85
N GLU A 502 31.97 1.91 28.41
CA GLU A 502 32.67 2.91 29.21
C GLU A 502 31.90 3.26 30.50
N ASP A 503 30.58 3.42 30.39
CA ASP A 503 29.70 3.64 31.53
C ASP A 503 29.75 2.47 32.53
N ALA A 504 29.64 1.23 32.05
CA ALA A 504 29.77 0.05 32.89
C ALA A 504 31.14 -0.02 33.60
N LEU A 505 32.23 0.25 32.89
CA LEU A 505 33.59 0.25 33.44
C LEU A 505 33.77 1.33 34.50
N SER A 506 33.31 2.57 34.23
CA SER A 506 33.42 3.69 35.16
C SER A 506 32.66 3.47 36.47
N HIS A 507 31.49 2.82 36.40
CA HIS A 507 30.66 2.55 37.58
C HIS A 507 30.95 1.20 38.25
N LYS A 508 31.84 0.39 37.66
CA LYS A 508 32.17 -1.00 38.06
C LYS A 508 30.94 -1.92 38.03
N ILE A 509 30.14 -1.81 36.98
CA ILE A 509 28.94 -2.62 36.74
C ILE A 509 29.26 -3.71 35.71
N THR A 510 28.66 -4.88 35.86
CA THR A 510 28.83 -5.98 34.90
C THR A 510 28.30 -5.57 33.52
N CYS A 511 29.13 -5.75 32.49
CA CYS A 511 28.76 -5.48 31.10
C CYS A 511 28.78 -6.79 30.30
N LYS A 512 27.73 -7.07 29.53
CA LYS A 512 27.62 -8.29 28.70
C LYS A 512 27.12 -7.96 27.30
N ARG A 513 27.54 -8.73 26.30
CA ARG A 513 26.98 -8.66 24.94
C ARG A 513 25.89 -9.71 24.74
N LEU A 514 24.95 -9.46 23.84
CA LEU A 514 24.03 -10.54 23.42
C LEU A 514 24.83 -11.66 22.72
N PRO A 515 24.48 -12.94 22.90
CA PRO A 515 25.25 -14.07 22.38
C PRO A 515 24.96 -14.33 20.88
N ILE A 516 25.01 -13.28 20.07
CA ILE A 516 24.65 -13.32 18.64
C ILE A 516 25.63 -14.20 17.87
N GLU A 517 26.92 -13.91 18.01
CA GLU A 517 27.99 -14.62 17.29
C GLU A 517 28.22 -16.04 17.83
N ASP A 518 27.77 -16.31 19.06
CA ASP A 518 27.87 -17.63 19.70
C ASP A 518 26.73 -18.57 19.26
N ASN A 519 25.63 -18.02 18.73
CA ASN A 519 24.44 -18.80 18.33
C ASN A 519 24.10 -18.70 16.84
N LEU A 520 24.66 -17.73 16.11
CA LEU A 520 24.39 -17.48 14.69
C LEU A 520 25.67 -17.37 13.87
N GLU A 521 25.64 -17.91 12.66
CA GLU A 521 26.72 -17.87 11.69
C GLU A 521 26.63 -16.66 10.75
N ARG A 522 27.79 -16.19 10.27
CA ARG A 522 27.85 -15.18 9.21
C ARG A 522 27.53 -15.79 7.84
N ALA A 523 26.67 -15.15 7.06
CA ALA A 523 26.30 -15.58 5.71
C ALA A 523 27.39 -15.25 4.66
N THR A 524 27.96 -16.27 4.02
CA THR A 524 29.16 -16.19 3.14
C THR A 524 28.91 -15.90 1.66
N SER A 525 27.65 -15.83 1.19
CA SER A 525 27.34 -15.71 -0.25
C SER A 525 27.75 -14.36 -0.88
N HIS A 526 28.22 -14.39 -2.14
CA HIS A 526 28.66 -13.22 -2.94
C HIS A 526 27.60 -12.10 -3.10
N ALA A 527 26.31 -12.41 -2.91
CA ALA A 527 25.21 -11.44 -2.88
C ALA A 527 25.21 -10.50 -1.64
N ASN A 528 26.12 -10.72 -0.66
CA ASN A 528 26.15 -9.99 0.62
C ASN A 528 27.12 -8.81 0.70
N LYS A 529 27.71 -8.33 -0.40
CA LYS A 529 28.63 -7.16 -0.37
C LYS A 529 27.96 -5.85 0.13
N LEU A 530 26.63 -5.79 0.21
CA LEU A 530 25.83 -4.62 0.60
C LEU A 530 25.23 -4.68 2.03
N ARG A 531 25.51 -5.73 2.83
CA ARG A 531 24.95 -5.88 4.19
C ARG A 531 25.89 -5.32 5.27
N THR A 532 25.37 -4.57 6.23
CA THR A 532 26.14 -4.08 7.39
C THR A 532 26.47 -5.25 8.32
N LYS A 533 27.75 -5.58 8.47
CA LYS A 533 28.24 -6.76 9.20
C LYS A 533 28.42 -6.53 10.72
N ASN A 534 27.55 -5.75 11.37
CA ASN A 534 27.67 -5.42 12.80
C ASN A 534 26.56 -6.06 13.65
N THR A 535 26.84 -6.26 14.95
CA THR A 535 25.95 -6.85 15.96
C THR A 535 25.03 -5.84 16.65
N ILE A 536 25.10 -4.57 16.23
CA ILE A 536 24.36 -3.46 16.86
C ILE A 536 22.87 -3.57 16.55
N LEU A 537 22.04 -3.60 17.59
CA LEU A 537 20.59 -3.68 17.51
C LEU A 537 19.95 -2.44 18.10
N SER A 538 18.75 -2.09 17.65
CA SER A 538 18.00 -0.99 18.26
C SER A 538 17.46 -1.42 19.64
N PRO A 539 17.26 -0.48 20.58
CA PRO A 539 16.72 -0.77 21.91
C PRO A 539 15.51 -1.73 21.93
N ASN A 540 14.55 -1.51 21.03
CA ASN A 540 13.37 -2.39 20.95
C ASN A 540 13.71 -3.82 20.50
N GLN A 541 14.73 -4.02 19.68
CA GLN A 541 15.16 -5.35 19.23
C GLN A 541 15.86 -6.11 20.36
N VAL A 542 16.72 -5.42 21.11
CA VAL A 542 17.35 -5.98 22.32
C VAL A 542 16.28 -6.39 23.32
N PHE A 543 15.29 -5.52 23.57
CA PHE A 543 14.16 -5.81 24.44
C PHE A 543 13.36 -7.04 23.97
N ASP A 544 12.98 -7.10 22.69
CA ASP A 544 12.21 -8.23 22.14
C ASP A 544 12.98 -9.56 22.26
N ILE A 545 14.32 -9.54 22.09
CA ILE A 545 15.18 -10.71 22.29
C ILE A 545 15.14 -11.18 23.75
N LEU A 546 15.35 -10.27 24.71
CA LEU A 546 15.31 -10.62 26.13
C LEU A 546 13.92 -11.16 26.54
N LEU A 547 12.86 -10.54 26.03
CA LEU A 547 11.49 -10.93 26.32
C LEU A 547 11.17 -12.34 25.77
N LEU A 548 11.54 -12.61 24.51
CA LEU A 548 11.33 -13.93 23.92
C LEU A 548 12.24 -15.00 24.56
N TYR A 549 13.48 -14.66 24.90
CA TYR A 549 14.35 -15.57 25.66
C TYR A 549 13.79 -15.86 27.05
N ASN A 550 13.20 -14.87 27.73
CA ASN A 550 12.56 -15.10 29.02
C ASN A 550 11.41 -16.12 28.91
N ASP A 551 10.66 -16.06 27.81
CA ASP A 551 9.55 -16.96 27.51
C ASP A 551 10.01 -18.37 27.11
N THR A 552 11.12 -18.50 26.36
CA THR A 552 11.51 -19.79 25.76
C THR A 552 12.76 -20.43 26.36
N ARG A 553 13.63 -19.63 26.99
CA ARG A 553 14.99 -19.99 27.43
C ARG A 553 15.89 -20.49 26.29
N GLU A 554 15.58 -20.11 25.06
CA GLU A 554 16.28 -20.54 23.84
C GLU A 554 16.89 -19.34 23.09
N TRP A 555 18.22 -19.17 23.15
CA TRP A 555 18.91 -18.06 22.46
C TRP A 555 18.74 -18.12 20.94
N LYS A 556 18.95 -19.28 20.31
CA LYS A 556 18.76 -19.45 18.85
C LYS A 556 17.40 -18.93 18.39
N LYS A 557 16.32 -19.29 19.10
CA LYS A 557 14.95 -18.89 18.77
C LYS A 557 14.73 -17.38 18.96
N ALA A 558 15.19 -16.81 20.07
CA ALA A 558 15.07 -15.39 20.34
C ALA A 558 15.83 -14.55 19.29
N LEU A 559 17.05 -14.96 18.96
CA LEU A 559 17.94 -14.25 18.04
C LEU A 559 17.45 -14.34 16.58
N VAL A 560 17.08 -15.52 16.08
CA VAL A 560 16.56 -15.67 14.69
C VAL A 560 15.30 -14.84 14.47
N THR A 561 14.45 -14.74 15.49
CA THR A 561 13.18 -14.03 15.38
C THR A 561 13.37 -12.52 15.29
N HIS A 562 14.35 -11.96 16.03
CA HIS A 562 14.44 -10.51 16.24
C HIS A 562 15.72 -9.85 15.69
N VAL A 563 16.76 -10.61 15.34
CA VAL A 563 17.94 -10.09 14.62
C VAL A 563 17.60 -9.91 13.14
N PRO A 564 17.68 -8.69 12.56
CA PRO A 564 17.28 -8.48 11.17
C PRO A 564 18.17 -9.19 10.15
N LEU A 565 17.57 -9.80 9.12
CA LEU A 565 18.31 -10.46 8.01
C LEU A 565 19.37 -9.57 7.36
N LYS A 566 19.14 -8.26 7.29
CA LYS A 566 20.10 -7.27 6.73
C LYS A 566 21.44 -7.20 7.49
N LYS A 567 21.52 -7.75 8.71
CA LYS A 567 22.77 -7.84 9.51
C LYS A 567 23.69 -8.98 9.06
N GLY A 568 23.21 -9.87 8.19
CA GLY A 568 24.05 -10.90 7.57
C GLY A 568 24.32 -12.14 8.42
N PHE A 569 23.53 -12.36 9.49
CA PHE A 569 23.56 -13.58 10.29
C PHE A 569 22.50 -14.58 9.82
N LYS A 570 22.81 -15.88 9.92
CA LYS A 570 21.94 -17.02 9.63
C LYS A 570 22.06 -18.04 10.78
N LEU A 571 21.12 -18.98 10.86
CA LEU A 571 21.30 -20.16 11.72
C LEU A 571 22.59 -20.88 11.33
N CYS A 572 23.33 -21.38 12.33
CA CYS A 572 24.27 -22.47 12.08
C CYS A 572 23.51 -23.58 11.36
N SER A 573 24.03 -24.03 10.22
CA SER A 573 23.59 -25.30 9.67
C SER A 573 24.03 -26.35 10.68
N ASP A 574 23.08 -26.84 11.48
CA ASP A 574 23.33 -28.02 12.30
C ASP A 574 23.71 -29.17 11.33
N GLU A 575 24.77 -29.91 11.67
CA GLU A 575 25.09 -31.22 11.07
C GLU A 575 23.95 -32.23 11.27
#